data_AF-A0A1H0MAD3-F1
#
_entry.id   AF-A0A1H0MAD3-F1
#
_cell.length_a   1.000
_cell.length_b   1.000
_cell.length_c   1.000
_cell.angle_alpha   90.00
_cell.angle_beta   90.00
_cell.angle_gamma   90.00
#
_symmetry.space_group_name_H-M   'P 1'
#
loop_
_entity.id
_entity.type
_entity.pdbx_description
1 polymer ?
#
loop_
_entity_poly.entity_id
_entity_poly.type
_entity_poly.pdbx_seq_one_letter_code
_entity_poly.pdbx_strand_id
1 'polypeptide(L)'
;MKKSIFNASFEESLNLEDDGFLQYYEKEQNEKTKKLSQKKFPTLITSLTSLVLTLLFPIGLNFILVAIIMTFRDDAENLTIPISKHELLTEKVYLYCLLLWLLFVLIGKLIKRSYLLPYRLHFHTVTYLIWLIFEVDLVAIEITLPTLTIYGILIFMVILLLLGYCMFRIRYRTLKEKLYAEKSIITKGDKIIKMLSIYGVAFLGIMLLIKQFLLIFMGEFSTSLKGLGLFATWFILNIGVVAMLIFMEFPYYLYAYYKLKYPEEYRNWEGKSLEEWYGKKYLKKHKELLEHE
;
A
#
# COMPACT_ATOMS: atom_id res chain seq x y z
N MET A 1 1.20 -8.65 -32.02
CA MET A 1 0.53 -9.17 -30.80
C MET A 1 0.69 -8.13 -29.70
N LYS A 2 -0.37 -7.71 -28.97
CA LYS A 2 -0.19 -6.73 -27.87
C LYS A 2 0.65 -7.40 -26.77
N LYS A 3 1.91 -6.99 -26.59
CA LYS A 3 2.77 -7.48 -25.51
C LYS A 3 2.15 -7.09 -24.14
N SER A 4 2.07 -8.06 -23.24
CA SER A 4 1.58 -7.93 -21.86
C SER A 4 2.74 -7.62 -20.93
N ILE A 5 2.57 -6.71 -19.97
CA ILE A 5 3.63 -6.31 -19.02
C ILE A 5 4.18 -7.44 -18.13
N PHE A 6 3.63 -8.66 -18.21
CA PHE A 6 4.11 -9.86 -17.49
C PHE A 6 4.99 -10.78 -18.36
N ASN A 7 5.04 -10.50 -19.67
CA ASN A 7 5.72 -11.32 -20.67
C ASN A 7 6.99 -10.65 -21.23
N ALA A 8 7.51 -9.62 -20.56
CA ALA A 8 8.81 -9.07 -20.94
C ALA A 8 9.91 -10.11 -20.72
N SER A 9 10.93 -10.05 -21.58
CA SER A 9 12.23 -10.73 -21.42
C SER A 9 13.01 -10.17 -20.24
N PHE A 10 14.10 -10.82 -19.87
CA PHE A 10 15.00 -10.33 -18.84
C PHE A 10 15.53 -8.93 -19.18
N GLU A 11 16.04 -8.74 -20.40
CA GLU A 11 16.60 -7.47 -20.86
C GLU A 11 15.55 -6.35 -20.88
N GLU A 12 14.33 -6.64 -21.35
CA GLU A 12 13.21 -5.69 -21.31
C GLU A 12 12.80 -5.36 -19.87
N SER A 13 12.90 -6.31 -18.93
CA SER A 13 12.55 -6.11 -17.52
C SER A 13 13.52 -5.21 -16.76
N LEU A 14 14.78 -5.14 -17.17
CA LEU A 14 15.77 -4.22 -16.60
C LEU A 14 15.37 -2.75 -16.79
N ASN A 15 14.62 -2.42 -17.84
CA ASN A 15 14.12 -1.06 -18.08
C ASN A 15 13.14 -0.56 -16.98
N LEU A 16 12.66 -1.45 -16.09
CA LEU A 16 11.88 -1.04 -14.93
C LEU A 16 12.72 -0.24 -13.92
N GLU A 17 14.03 -0.44 -13.88
CA GLU A 17 14.93 0.26 -12.95
C GLU A 17 14.98 1.76 -13.19
N ASP A 18 14.65 2.22 -14.38
CA ASP A 18 14.51 3.65 -14.69
C ASP A 18 13.23 4.27 -14.08
N ASP A 19 12.41 3.49 -13.39
CA ASP A 19 11.21 3.98 -12.72
C ASP A 19 11.56 4.67 -11.39
N GLY A 20 11.32 5.98 -11.30
CA GLY A 20 11.72 6.76 -10.13
C GLY A 20 11.11 6.30 -8.80
N PHE A 21 9.91 5.72 -8.79
CA PHE A 21 9.32 5.17 -7.57
C PHE A 21 9.98 3.86 -7.16
N LEU A 22 10.34 3.01 -8.13
CA LEU A 22 11.11 1.80 -7.87
C LEU A 22 12.49 2.15 -7.30
N GLN A 23 13.21 3.08 -7.93
CA GLN A 23 14.51 3.55 -7.46
C GLN A 23 14.46 4.06 -6.02
N TYR A 24 13.41 4.83 -5.68
CA TYR A 24 13.19 5.30 -4.33
C TYR A 24 13.06 4.13 -3.33
N TYR A 25 12.21 3.14 -3.62
CA TYR A 25 12.01 1.98 -2.75
C TYR A 25 13.27 1.14 -2.62
N GLU A 26 13.98 0.86 -3.71
CA GLU A 26 15.21 0.08 -3.66
C GLU A 26 16.30 0.78 -2.86
N LYS A 27 16.46 2.10 -3.03
CA LYS A 27 17.41 2.88 -2.25
C LYS A 27 17.07 2.83 -0.75
N GLU A 28 15.82 3.05 -0.39
CA GLU A 28 15.38 3.02 1.01
C GLU A 28 15.57 1.64 1.64
N GLN A 29 15.24 0.57 0.91
CA GLN A 29 15.42 -0.80 1.39
C GLN A 29 16.90 -1.18 1.52
N ASN A 30 17.73 -0.77 0.58
CA ASN A 30 19.17 -0.98 0.66
C ASN A 30 19.79 -0.24 1.85
N GLU A 31 19.37 1.00 2.12
CA GLU A 31 19.80 1.75 3.31
C GLU A 31 19.35 1.10 4.62
N LYS A 32 18.08 0.64 4.70
CA LYS A 32 17.56 -0.09 5.87
C LYS A 32 18.35 -1.38 6.10
N THR A 33 18.61 -2.15 5.05
CA THR A 33 19.36 -3.41 5.13
C THR A 33 20.80 -3.18 5.59
N LYS A 34 21.47 -2.14 5.06
CA LYS A 34 22.82 -1.73 5.52
C LYS A 34 22.84 -1.34 7.00
N LYS A 35 21.85 -0.57 7.47
CA LYS A 35 21.74 -0.19 8.89
C LYS A 35 21.45 -1.39 9.78
N LEU A 36 20.67 -2.36 9.31
CA LEU A 36 20.30 -3.55 10.07
C LEU A 36 21.46 -4.56 10.14
N SER A 37 22.23 -4.72 9.06
CA SER A 37 23.42 -5.60 9.06
C SER A 37 24.54 -5.11 9.99
N GLN A 38 24.62 -3.79 10.20
CA GLN A 38 25.55 -3.18 11.16
C GLN A 38 25.16 -3.44 12.63
N LYS A 39 23.89 -3.71 12.93
CA LYS A 39 23.42 -4.01 14.28
C LYS A 39 23.31 -5.52 14.50
N LYS A 40 24.31 -6.12 15.17
CA LYS A 40 24.26 -7.52 15.61
C LYS A 40 23.28 -7.70 16.77
N PHE A 41 21.99 -7.86 16.47
CA PHE A 41 21.01 -8.29 17.47
C PHE A 41 20.90 -9.83 17.51
N PRO A 42 20.72 -10.44 18.69
CA PRO A 42 20.43 -11.87 18.82
C PRO A 42 19.11 -12.24 18.10
N THR A 43 19.08 -13.38 17.41
CA THR A 43 17.92 -13.85 16.62
C THR A 43 16.63 -14.00 17.44
N LEU A 44 16.75 -14.32 18.74
CA LEU A 44 15.60 -14.41 19.65
C LEU A 44 15.01 -13.03 19.98
N ILE A 45 15.86 -12.02 20.20
CA ILE A 45 15.42 -10.66 20.50
C ILE A 45 14.72 -10.07 19.27
N THR A 46 15.27 -10.25 18.07
CA THR A 46 14.62 -9.77 16.84
C THR A 46 13.28 -10.45 16.59
N SER A 47 13.18 -11.76 16.85
CA SER A 47 11.92 -12.50 16.75
C SER A 47 10.89 -11.99 17.75
N LEU A 48 11.26 -11.81 19.02
CA LEU A 48 10.36 -11.30 20.05
C LEU A 48 9.92 -9.87 19.77
N THR A 49 10.84 -8.99 19.38
CA THR A 49 10.53 -7.61 18.99
C THR A 49 9.56 -7.58 17.80
N SER A 50 9.77 -8.44 16.79
CA SER A 50 8.84 -8.51 15.65
C SER A 50 7.44 -8.98 16.05
N LEU A 51 7.34 -9.91 17.01
CA LEU A 51 6.06 -10.41 17.52
C LEU A 51 5.33 -9.31 18.29
N VAL A 52 6.01 -8.62 19.21
CA VAL A 52 5.45 -7.51 19.98
C VAL A 52 5.00 -6.39 19.05
N LEU A 53 5.83 -6.02 18.06
CA LEU A 53 5.50 -4.99 17.08
C LEU A 53 4.26 -5.38 16.25
N THR A 54 4.14 -6.65 15.88
CA THR A 54 2.98 -7.17 15.15
C THR A 54 1.70 -7.12 15.99
N LEU A 55 1.79 -7.47 17.28
CA LEU A 55 0.67 -7.40 18.20
C LEU A 55 0.22 -5.95 18.44
N LEU A 56 1.17 -5.04 18.63
CA LEU A 56 0.88 -3.66 19.00
C LEU A 56 0.38 -2.82 17.82
N PHE A 57 1.02 -2.94 16.66
CA PHE A 57 0.70 -2.14 15.48
C PHE A 57 -0.43 -2.79 14.65
N PRO A 58 -0.19 -3.87 13.87
CA PRO A 58 -1.26 -4.53 13.12
C PRO A 58 -2.52 -4.87 13.91
N ILE A 59 -2.39 -5.51 15.07
CA ILE A 59 -3.57 -6.00 15.78
C ILE A 59 -4.13 -4.89 16.68
N GLY A 60 -3.28 -4.31 17.53
CA GLY A 60 -3.67 -3.30 18.52
C GLY A 60 -4.16 -2.00 17.89
N LEU A 61 -3.45 -1.42 16.92
CA LEU A 61 -3.83 -0.13 16.33
C LEU A 61 -5.16 -0.20 15.57
N ASN A 62 -5.39 -1.27 14.80
CA ASN A 62 -6.70 -1.53 14.19
C ASN A 62 -7.80 -1.71 15.26
N PHE A 63 -7.52 -2.46 16.33
CA PHE A 63 -8.50 -2.66 17.39
C PHE A 63 -8.86 -1.35 18.13
N ILE A 64 -7.92 -0.41 18.25
CA ILE A 64 -8.18 0.90 18.82
C ILE A 64 -9.27 1.64 18.02
N LEU A 65 -9.32 1.52 16.69
CA LEU A 65 -10.40 2.13 15.90
C LEU A 65 -11.77 1.55 16.26
N VAL A 66 -11.84 0.24 16.49
CA VAL A 66 -13.06 -0.44 16.96
C VAL A 66 -13.48 0.10 18.33
N ALA A 67 -12.54 0.23 19.27
CA ALA A 67 -12.83 0.77 20.59
C ALA A 67 -13.31 2.24 20.55
N ILE A 68 -12.69 3.06 19.69
CA ILE A 68 -13.08 4.46 19.48
C ILE A 68 -14.51 4.53 18.93
N ILE A 69 -14.82 3.76 17.88
CA ILE A 69 -16.14 3.85 17.25
C ILE A 69 -17.25 3.32 18.16
N MET A 70 -16.98 2.28 18.96
CA MET A 70 -17.89 1.82 20.00
C MET A 70 -18.19 2.91 21.04
N THR A 71 -17.15 3.59 21.51
CA THR A 71 -17.31 4.71 22.46
C THR A 71 -18.15 5.85 21.85
N PHE A 72 -17.96 6.14 20.56
CA PHE A 72 -18.78 7.14 19.86
C PHE A 72 -20.23 6.72 19.68
N ARG A 73 -20.51 5.42 19.50
CA ARG A 73 -21.89 4.93 19.43
C ARG A 73 -22.61 5.02 20.77
N ASP A 74 -21.92 4.67 21.86
CA ASP A 74 -22.48 4.73 23.21
C ASP A 74 -22.83 6.18 23.63
N ASP A 75 -22.03 7.16 23.19
CA ASP A 75 -22.22 8.59 23.49
C ASP A 75 -22.86 9.39 22.32
N ALA A 76 -23.53 8.69 21.38
CA ALA A 76 -23.96 9.27 20.12
C ALA A 76 -24.84 10.53 20.24
N GLU A 77 -25.65 10.61 21.30
CA GLU A 77 -26.55 11.76 21.56
C GLU A 77 -25.81 13.03 21.97
N ASN A 78 -24.60 12.90 22.53
CA ASN A 78 -23.78 14.02 23.01
C ASN A 78 -22.70 14.44 22.00
N LEU A 79 -22.54 13.71 20.89
CA LEU A 79 -21.55 14.03 19.88
C LEU A 79 -21.90 15.31 19.11
N THR A 80 -20.88 16.12 18.83
CA THR A 80 -21.02 17.33 17.99
C THR A 80 -21.36 16.98 16.53
N ILE A 81 -20.94 15.80 16.08
CA ILE A 81 -21.19 15.28 14.74
C ILE A 81 -22.03 14.01 14.90
N PRO A 82 -23.21 13.93 14.25
CA PRO A 82 -24.05 12.74 14.34
C PRO A 82 -23.34 11.54 13.73
N ILE A 83 -23.54 10.37 14.35
CA ILE A 83 -23.08 9.07 13.86
C ILE A 83 -24.26 8.26 13.34
N SER A 84 -24.03 7.46 12.29
CA SER A 84 -25.01 6.53 11.75
C SER A 84 -25.47 5.51 12.78
N LYS A 85 -26.76 5.13 12.72
CA LYS A 85 -27.29 3.98 13.47
C LYS A 85 -26.87 2.63 12.87
N HIS A 86 -26.42 2.62 11.62
CA HIS A 86 -25.88 1.43 10.98
C HIS A 86 -24.44 1.23 11.39
N GLU A 87 -24.19 0.21 12.20
CA GLU A 87 -22.87 -0.20 12.65
C GLU A 87 -22.14 -0.99 11.55
N LEU A 88 -21.08 -0.42 11.00
CA LEU A 88 -20.27 -1.03 9.95
C LEU A 88 -19.00 -1.66 10.52
N LEU A 89 -18.20 -0.90 11.27
CA LEU A 89 -17.02 -1.42 11.96
C LEU A 89 -17.44 -2.02 13.31
N THR A 90 -17.75 -3.32 13.32
CA THR A 90 -18.03 -4.08 14.54
C THR A 90 -16.85 -4.95 14.93
N GLU A 91 -16.83 -5.47 16.16
CA GLU A 91 -15.85 -6.45 16.61
C GLU A 91 -15.83 -7.70 15.72
N LYS A 92 -16.98 -8.10 15.17
CA LYS A 92 -17.08 -9.23 14.23
C LYS A 92 -16.38 -8.92 12.91
N VAL A 93 -16.61 -7.72 12.36
CA VAL A 93 -15.94 -7.28 11.13
C VAL A 93 -14.43 -7.21 11.32
N TYR A 94 -13.99 -6.64 12.44
CA TYR A 94 -12.57 -6.64 12.82
C TYR A 94 -11.99 -8.06 12.84
N LEU A 95 -12.67 -9.02 13.48
CA LEU A 95 -12.20 -10.40 13.54
C LEU A 95 -12.11 -11.06 12.15
N TYR A 96 -13.08 -10.81 11.26
CA TYR A 96 -13.00 -11.29 9.88
C TYR A 96 -11.80 -10.69 9.13
N CYS A 97 -11.55 -9.39 9.29
CA CYS A 97 -10.40 -8.73 8.68
C CYS A 97 -9.07 -9.22 9.26
N LEU A 98 -8.99 -9.44 10.57
CA LEU A 98 -7.84 -10.02 11.24
C LEU A 98 -7.54 -11.42 10.68
N LEU A 99 -8.56 -12.28 10.55
CA LEU A 99 -8.41 -13.62 9.97
C LEU A 99 -7.92 -13.55 8.53
N LEU A 100 -8.50 -12.66 7.71
CA LEU A 100 -8.08 -12.45 6.33
C LEU A 100 -6.63 -11.97 6.24
N TRP A 101 -6.23 -11.01 7.09
CA TRP A 101 -4.87 -10.51 7.15
C TRP A 101 -3.89 -11.60 7.58
N LEU A 102 -4.25 -12.45 8.55
CA LEU A 102 -3.43 -13.61 8.93
C LEU A 102 -3.24 -14.59 7.77
N LEU A 103 -4.25 -14.78 6.91
CA LEU A 103 -4.09 -15.56 5.67
C LEU A 103 -3.06 -14.92 4.73
N PHE A 104 -3.08 -13.60 4.53
CA PHE A 104 -2.05 -12.91 3.75
C PHE A 104 -0.66 -13.07 4.39
N VAL A 105 -0.56 -13.03 5.73
CA VAL A 105 0.69 -13.30 6.44
C VAL A 105 1.20 -14.71 6.13
N LEU A 106 0.33 -15.72 6.12
CA LEU A 106 0.69 -17.09 5.77
C LEU A 106 1.14 -17.21 4.31
N ILE A 107 0.42 -16.57 3.37
CA ILE A 107 0.78 -16.53 1.94
C ILE A 107 2.17 -15.92 1.76
N GLY A 108 2.46 -14.78 2.38
CA GLY A 108 3.78 -14.17 2.30
C GLY A 108 4.90 -15.08 2.83
N LYS A 109 4.64 -15.86 3.89
CA LYS A 109 5.60 -16.84 4.44
C LYS A 109 5.90 -18.01 3.49
N LEU A 110 5.10 -18.24 2.45
CA LEU A 110 5.42 -19.22 1.41
C LEU A 110 6.60 -18.76 0.53
N ILE A 111 6.84 -17.45 0.42
CA ILE A 111 7.96 -16.88 -0.33
C ILE A 111 9.21 -16.89 0.55
N LYS A 112 10.05 -17.93 0.38
CA LYS A 112 11.22 -18.20 1.25
C LYS A 112 12.57 -17.78 0.67
N ARG A 113 12.64 -17.33 -0.59
CA ARG A 113 13.91 -16.95 -1.24
C ARG A 113 14.47 -15.67 -0.61
N SER A 114 15.78 -15.64 -0.35
CA SER A 114 16.41 -14.53 0.38
C SER A 114 16.35 -13.20 -0.38
N TYR A 115 16.58 -13.20 -1.70
CA TYR A 115 16.43 -12.01 -2.54
C TYR A 115 15.00 -11.43 -2.58
N LEU A 116 13.97 -12.22 -2.25
CA LEU A 116 12.57 -11.76 -2.16
C LEU A 116 12.18 -11.27 -0.76
N LEU A 117 13.07 -11.40 0.23
CA LEU A 117 12.79 -11.03 1.62
C LEU A 117 12.32 -9.57 1.79
N PRO A 118 12.94 -8.56 1.14
CA PRO A 118 12.49 -7.17 1.27
C PRO A 118 11.05 -6.99 0.77
N TYR A 119 10.72 -7.59 -0.37
CA TYR A 119 9.37 -7.54 -0.96
C TYR A 119 8.33 -8.25 -0.09
N ARG A 120 8.70 -9.36 0.56
CA ARG A 120 7.82 -10.07 1.51
C ARG A 120 7.51 -9.21 2.74
N LEU A 121 8.53 -8.57 3.31
CA LEU A 121 8.32 -7.70 4.47
C LEU A 121 7.42 -6.52 4.09
N HIS A 122 7.69 -5.91 2.93
CA HIS A 122 6.87 -4.83 2.39
C HIS A 122 5.42 -5.29 2.14
N PHE A 123 5.22 -6.49 1.60
CA PHE A 123 3.90 -7.10 1.41
C PHE A 123 3.10 -7.21 2.72
N HIS A 124 3.72 -7.63 3.82
CA HIS A 124 3.05 -7.66 5.12
C HIS A 124 2.67 -6.26 5.61
N THR A 125 3.55 -5.27 5.43
CA THR A 125 3.27 -3.87 5.79
C THR A 125 2.11 -3.29 4.97
N VAL A 126 2.13 -3.49 3.65
CA VAL A 126 1.11 -2.97 2.73
C VAL A 126 -0.24 -3.63 2.98
N THR A 127 -0.28 -4.95 3.17
CA THR A 127 -1.55 -5.66 3.47
C THR A 127 -2.13 -5.27 4.83
N TYR A 128 -1.29 -5.01 5.83
CA TYR A 128 -1.74 -4.41 7.09
C TYR A 128 -2.31 -3.00 6.87
N LEU A 129 -1.62 -2.15 6.11
CA LEU A 129 -2.06 -0.78 5.86
C LEU A 129 -3.39 -0.75 5.09
N ILE A 130 -3.58 -1.64 4.12
CA ILE A 130 -4.85 -1.81 3.39
C ILE A 130 -5.98 -2.17 4.37
N TRP A 131 -5.73 -3.08 5.32
CA TRP A 131 -6.70 -3.41 6.35
C TRP A 131 -7.05 -2.19 7.20
N LEU A 132 -6.06 -1.43 7.67
CA LEU A 132 -6.30 -0.21 8.45
C LEU A 132 -7.11 0.84 7.69
N ILE A 133 -6.80 1.04 6.41
CA ILE A 133 -7.54 1.98 5.57
C ILE A 133 -8.99 1.52 5.40
N PHE A 134 -9.21 0.21 5.20
CA PHE A 134 -10.56 -0.34 5.13
C PHE A 134 -11.36 -0.06 6.41
N GLU A 135 -10.77 -0.21 7.60
CA GLU A 135 -11.46 0.13 8.86
C GLU A 135 -11.77 1.62 8.99
N VAL A 136 -10.81 2.48 8.61
CA VAL A 136 -11.03 3.93 8.55
C VAL A 136 -12.15 4.28 7.58
N ASP A 137 -12.26 3.60 6.44
CA ASP A 137 -13.34 3.81 5.47
C ASP A 137 -14.69 3.42 6.04
N LEU A 138 -14.80 2.30 6.78
CA LEU A 138 -16.04 1.92 7.44
C LEU A 138 -16.47 2.97 8.48
N VAL A 139 -15.52 3.45 9.30
CA VAL A 139 -15.78 4.52 10.27
C VAL A 139 -16.19 5.82 9.58
N ALA A 140 -15.51 6.19 8.50
CA ALA A 140 -15.82 7.41 7.75
C ALA A 140 -17.21 7.33 7.11
N ILE A 141 -17.64 6.16 6.61
CA ILE A 141 -19.00 5.95 6.14
C ILE A 141 -20.00 6.16 7.30
N GLU A 142 -19.76 5.60 8.48
CA GLU A 142 -20.64 5.79 9.65
C GLU A 142 -20.79 7.26 10.06
N ILE A 143 -19.69 8.02 10.03
CA ILE A 143 -19.70 9.44 10.41
C ILE A 143 -20.32 10.32 9.32
N THR A 144 -20.15 9.96 8.05
CA THR A 144 -20.62 10.78 6.93
C THR A 144 -22.06 10.46 6.50
N LEU A 145 -22.58 9.27 6.77
CA LEU A 145 -23.93 8.84 6.38
C LEU A 145 -25.07 9.70 6.97
N PRO A 146 -24.97 10.29 8.18
CA PRO A 146 -25.98 11.26 8.62
C PRO A 146 -25.99 12.56 7.82
N THR A 147 -24.87 12.91 7.18
CA THR A 147 -24.73 14.11 6.32
C THR A 147 -25.02 13.79 4.86
N LEU A 148 -24.73 12.56 4.40
CA LEU A 148 -24.86 12.09 3.03
C LEU A 148 -25.84 10.94 2.92
N THR A 149 -26.67 10.92 1.87
CA THR A 149 -27.51 9.76 1.61
C THR A 149 -26.66 8.54 1.23
N ILE A 150 -27.23 7.33 1.40
CA ILE A 150 -26.65 6.07 0.92
C ILE A 150 -26.27 6.19 -0.57
N TYR A 151 -27.11 6.84 -1.38
CA TYR A 151 -26.83 7.11 -2.79
C TYR A 151 -25.62 8.04 -2.99
N GLY A 152 -25.43 9.04 -2.11
CA GLY A 152 -24.25 9.89 -2.12
C GLY A 152 -22.96 9.09 -1.91
N ILE A 153 -22.97 8.15 -0.95
CA ILE A 153 -21.83 7.25 -0.69
C ILE A 153 -21.61 6.29 -1.87
N LEU A 154 -22.67 5.76 -2.47
CA LEU A 154 -22.56 4.89 -3.65
C LEU A 154 -21.92 5.64 -4.84
N ILE A 155 -22.39 6.87 -5.13
CA ILE A 155 -21.83 7.72 -6.20
C ILE A 155 -20.35 7.99 -5.93
N PHE A 156 -19.99 8.29 -4.68
CA PHE A 156 -18.61 8.46 -4.25
C PHE A 156 -17.74 7.23 -4.55
N MET A 157 -18.22 6.02 -4.19
CA MET A 157 -17.48 4.78 -4.46
C MET A 157 -17.30 4.54 -5.96
N VAL A 158 -18.32 4.83 -6.77
CA VAL A 158 -18.23 4.73 -8.24
C VAL A 158 -17.20 5.72 -8.80
N ILE A 159 -17.17 6.96 -8.31
CA ILE A 159 -16.18 7.97 -8.73
C ILE A 159 -14.76 7.52 -8.36
N LEU A 160 -14.55 7.02 -7.13
CA LEU A 160 -13.24 6.49 -6.71
C LEU A 160 -12.79 5.32 -7.60
N LEU A 161 -13.68 4.39 -7.94
CA LEU A 161 -13.38 3.28 -8.84
C LEU A 161 -13.02 3.76 -10.25
N LEU A 162 -13.74 4.75 -10.79
CA LEU A 162 -13.44 5.35 -12.09
C LEU A 162 -12.08 6.06 -12.10
N LEU A 163 -11.77 6.83 -11.05
CA LEU A 163 -10.47 7.47 -10.88
C LEU A 163 -9.34 6.44 -10.78
N GLY A 164 -9.51 5.42 -9.95
CA GLY A 164 -8.57 4.31 -9.81
C GLY A 164 -8.33 3.58 -11.13
N TYR A 165 -9.39 3.29 -11.89
CA TYR A 165 -9.27 2.69 -13.22
C TYR A 165 -8.49 3.58 -14.20
N CYS A 166 -8.78 4.88 -14.25
CA CYS A 166 -8.06 5.84 -15.09
C CYS A 166 -6.57 5.89 -14.72
N MET A 167 -6.26 5.97 -13.43
CA MET A 167 -4.89 5.99 -12.91
C MET A 167 -4.15 4.70 -13.23
N PHE A 168 -4.79 3.55 -13.03
CA PHE A 168 -4.23 2.24 -13.34
C PHE A 168 -3.93 2.11 -14.83
N ARG A 169 -4.87 2.52 -15.70
CA ARG A 169 -4.68 2.51 -17.16
C ARG A 169 -3.45 3.31 -17.58
N ILE A 170 -3.27 4.50 -17.01
CA ILE A 170 -2.09 5.36 -17.29
C ILE A 170 -0.82 4.69 -16.82
N ARG A 171 -0.83 4.16 -15.59
CA ARG A 171 0.35 3.52 -15.01
C ARG A 171 0.74 2.27 -15.77
N TYR A 172 -0.23 1.43 -16.13
CA TYR A 172 -0.06 0.26 -16.97
C TYR A 172 0.60 0.63 -18.30
N ARG A 173 0.10 1.68 -18.99
CA ARG A 173 0.70 2.13 -20.25
C ARG A 173 2.13 2.63 -20.07
N THR A 174 2.38 3.42 -19.02
CA THR A 174 3.72 3.95 -18.71
C THR A 174 4.72 2.83 -18.42
N LEU A 175 4.32 1.80 -17.68
CA LEU A 175 5.18 0.63 -17.40
C LEU A 175 5.43 -0.19 -18.65
N LYS A 176 4.41 -0.37 -19.49
CA LYS A 176 4.54 -1.04 -20.77
C LYS A 176 5.52 -0.32 -21.71
N GLU A 177 5.41 1.00 -21.82
CA GLU A 177 6.32 1.84 -22.60
C GLU A 177 7.76 1.68 -22.13
N LYS A 178 7.98 1.70 -20.80
CA LYS A 178 9.30 1.48 -20.20
C LYS A 178 9.85 0.10 -20.54
N LEU A 179 9.08 -0.96 -20.29
CA LEU A 179 9.50 -2.34 -20.54
C LEU A 179 9.95 -2.56 -21.98
N TYR A 180 9.16 -2.09 -22.95
CA TYR A 180 9.37 -2.41 -24.36
C TYR A 180 10.07 -1.32 -25.17
N ALA A 181 10.52 -0.24 -24.52
CA ALA A 181 11.04 0.96 -25.18
C ALA A 181 10.12 1.48 -26.31
N GLU A 182 8.80 1.22 -26.21
CA GLU A 182 7.81 1.61 -27.20
C GLU A 182 7.53 3.12 -27.05
N LYS A 183 7.76 3.91 -28.11
CA LYS A 183 7.27 5.30 -28.16
C LYS A 183 5.76 5.28 -28.32
N SER A 184 5.03 5.42 -27.22
CA SER A 184 3.58 5.65 -27.27
C SER A 184 3.27 7.14 -27.08
N ILE A 185 2.23 7.61 -27.78
CA ILE A 185 1.79 9.00 -27.72
C ILE A 185 1.08 9.19 -26.38
N ILE A 186 1.80 9.70 -25.38
CA ILE A 186 1.20 10.15 -24.12
C ILE A 186 0.25 11.31 -24.43
N THR A 187 -1.03 11.15 -24.12
CA THR A 187 -2.01 12.22 -24.36
C THR A 187 -1.84 13.35 -23.34
N LYS A 188 -2.27 14.58 -23.68
CA LYS A 188 -2.24 15.72 -22.75
C LYS A 188 -2.96 15.42 -21.42
N GLY A 189 -4.06 14.65 -21.47
CA GLY A 189 -4.80 14.22 -20.28
C GLY A 189 -3.99 13.30 -19.37
N ASP A 190 -3.23 12.36 -19.93
CA ASP A 190 -2.37 11.47 -19.16
C ASP A 190 -1.27 12.23 -18.40
N LYS A 191 -0.76 13.32 -18.98
CA LYS A 191 0.24 14.20 -18.34
C LYS A 191 -0.35 14.94 -17.13
N ILE A 192 -1.59 15.41 -17.23
CA ILE A 192 -2.31 16.09 -16.13
C ILE A 192 -2.59 15.11 -15.00
N ILE A 193 -3.12 13.93 -15.30
CA ILE A 193 -3.44 12.91 -14.29
C ILE A 193 -2.16 12.43 -13.59
N LYS A 194 -1.05 12.26 -14.34
CA LYS A 194 0.27 11.94 -13.77
C LYS A 194 0.81 13.05 -12.86
N MET A 195 0.60 14.33 -13.19
CA MET A 195 0.97 15.43 -12.28
C MET A 195 0.12 15.44 -11.01
N LEU A 196 -1.18 15.23 -11.11
CA LEU A 196 -2.06 15.14 -9.95
C LEU A 196 -1.67 13.98 -9.01
N SER A 197 -1.31 12.81 -9.56
CA SER A 197 -0.94 11.65 -8.76
C SER A 197 0.44 11.75 -8.10
N ILE A 198 1.42 12.42 -8.72
CA ILE A 198 2.80 12.51 -8.20
C ILE A 198 3.01 13.74 -7.31
N TYR A 199 2.42 14.89 -7.68
CA TYR A 199 2.65 16.17 -6.98
C TYR A 199 1.42 16.70 -6.23
N GLY A 200 0.20 16.33 -6.66
CA GLY A 200 -1.04 16.80 -6.05
C GLY A 200 -1.38 16.13 -4.72
N VAL A 201 -1.03 14.85 -4.53
CA VAL A 201 -1.44 14.06 -3.36
C VAL A 201 -0.56 14.33 -2.14
N ALA A 202 0.77 14.36 -2.29
CA ALA A 202 1.67 14.37 -1.13
C ALA A 202 1.78 15.77 -0.47
N PHE A 203 1.94 16.83 -1.26
CA PHE A 203 2.24 18.17 -0.73
C PHE A 203 0.98 19.01 -0.47
N LEU A 204 0.05 19.04 -1.43
CA LEU A 204 -1.24 19.75 -1.25
C LEU A 204 -2.19 18.97 -0.34
N GLY A 205 -2.18 17.64 -0.38
CA GLY A 205 -3.00 16.80 0.50
C GLY A 205 -2.69 17.03 1.97
N ILE A 206 -1.43 16.93 2.40
CA ILE A 206 -1.06 17.11 3.81
C ILE A 206 -1.33 18.55 4.28
N MET A 207 -0.98 19.56 3.47
CA MET A 207 -1.17 20.98 3.84
C MET A 207 -2.65 21.39 3.88
N LEU A 208 -3.46 20.85 2.96
CA LEU A 208 -4.91 21.05 2.95
C LEU A 208 -5.57 20.27 4.09
N LEU A 209 -5.18 19.03 4.36
CA LEU A 209 -5.73 18.20 5.46
C LEU A 209 -5.50 18.85 6.83
N ILE A 210 -4.30 19.35 7.10
CA ILE A 210 -3.99 20.06 8.34
C ILE A 210 -4.83 21.35 8.44
N LYS A 211 -4.91 22.13 7.37
CA LYS A 211 -5.71 23.36 7.34
C LYS A 211 -7.21 23.09 7.51
N GLN A 212 -7.75 22.08 6.82
CA GLN A 212 -9.17 21.71 6.86
C GLN A 212 -9.54 21.11 8.21
N PHE A 213 -8.70 20.23 8.77
CA PHE A 213 -8.89 19.67 10.10
C PHE A 213 -8.97 20.78 11.16
N LEU A 214 -8.02 21.73 11.13
CA LEU A 214 -8.03 22.90 12.01
C LEU A 214 -9.29 23.77 11.80
N LEU A 215 -9.69 24.01 10.54
CA LEU A 215 -10.85 24.85 10.21
C LEU A 215 -12.20 24.21 10.63
N ILE A 216 -12.34 22.89 10.49
CA ILE A 216 -13.56 22.12 10.79
C ILE A 216 -13.74 21.94 12.30
N PHE A 217 -12.65 21.66 13.04
CA PHE A 217 -12.71 21.44 14.49
C PHE A 217 -12.67 22.74 15.30
N MET A 218 -11.95 23.76 14.84
CA MET A 218 -11.82 25.03 15.58
C MET A 218 -12.79 26.12 15.08
N GLY A 219 -13.49 25.91 13.96
CA GLY A 219 -14.40 26.90 13.36
C GLY A 219 -15.87 26.76 13.82
N GLU A 220 -16.59 27.88 13.78
CA GLU A 220 -18.03 27.99 14.08
C GLU A 220 -18.93 27.54 12.91
N PHE A 221 -18.58 26.46 12.21
CA PHE A 221 -19.40 25.94 11.12
C PHE A 221 -20.61 25.15 11.61
N SER A 222 -21.68 25.15 10.80
CA SER A 222 -22.83 24.27 11.02
C SER A 222 -22.41 22.80 10.92
N THR A 223 -23.14 21.92 11.61
CA THR A 223 -22.87 20.47 11.64
C THR A 223 -22.83 19.85 10.24
N SER A 224 -23.69 20.32 9.33
CA SER A 224 -23.71 19.88 7.92
C SER A 224 -22.42 20.26 7.17
N LEU A 225 -21.91 21.48 7.37
CA LEU A 225 -20.64 21.91 6.77
C LEU A 225 -19.44 21.16 7.35
N LYS A 226 -19.45 20.86 8.66
CA LYS A 226 -18.43 20.02 9.30
C LYS A 226 -18.44 18.60 8.71
N GLY A 227 -19.62 17.99 8.54
CA GLY A 227 -19.77 16.68 7.90
C GLY A 227 -19.31 16.66 6.44
N LEU A 228 -19.65 17.68 5.64
CA LEU A 228 -19.16 17.81 4.25
C LEU A 228 -17.64 17.98 4.19
N GLY A 229 -17.06 18.74 5.11
CA GLY A 229 -15.61 18.91 5.22
C GLY A 229 -14.90 17.59 5.53
N LEU A 230 -15.41 16.80 6.47
CA LEU A 230 -14.89 15.47 6.79
C LEU A 230 -15.01 14.51 5.61
N PHE A 231 -16.14 14.52 4.91
CA PHE A 231 -16.31 13.74 3.68
C PHE A 231 -15.29 14.11 2.60
N ALA A 232 -15.07 15.40 2.34
CA ALA A 232 -14.10 15.86 1.35
C ALA A 232 -12.67 15.44 1.73
N THR A 233 -12.31 15.55 3.00
CA THR A 233 -11.03 15.05 3.54
C THR A 233 -10.87 13.55 3.31
N TRP A 234 -11.89 12.77 3.67
CA TRP A 234 -11.90 11.33 3.47
C TRP A 234 -11.77 10.93 1.99
N PHE A 235 -12.43 11.66 1.08
CA PHE A 235 -12.32 11.45 -0.37
C PHE A 235 -10.90 11.67 -0.88
N ILE A 236 -10.26 12.78 -0.49
CA ILE A 236 -8.91 13.12 -0.92
C ILE A 236 -7.91 12.07 -0.42
N LEU A 237 -8.07 11.62 0.84
CA LEU A 237 -7.25 10.55 1.41
C LEU A 237 -7.36 9.26 0.60
N ASN A 238 -8.59 8.85 0.25
CA ASN A 238 -8.82 7.66 -0.55
C ASN A 238 -8.19 7.74 -1.95
N ILE A 239 -8.31 8.89 -2.63
CA ILE A 239 -7.60 9.13 -3.90
C ILE A 239 -6.09 8.97 -3.71
N GLY A 240 -5.55 9.51 -2.61
CA GLY A 240 -4.13 9.42 -2.30
C GLY A 240 -3.65 8.00 -2.06
N VAL A 241 -4.41 7.20 -1.31
CA VAL A 241 -4.14 5.77 -1.10
C VAL A 241 -4.15 5.02 -2.43
N VAL A 242 -5.19 5.20 -3.24
CA VAL A 242 -5.29 4.56 -4.56
C VAL A 242 -4.12 4.96 -5.46
N ALA A 243 -3.68 6.22 -5.40
CA ALA A 243 -2.49 6.69 -6.11
C ALA A 243 -1.22 5.99 -5.65
N MET A 244 -1.00 5.91 -4.33
CA MET A 244 0.16 5.21 -3.77
C MET A 244 0.20 3.75 -4.22
N LEU A 245 -0.92 3.01 -4.09
CA LEU A 245 -1.01 1.61 -4.49
C LEU A 245 -0.70 1.41 -5.98
N ILE A 246 -1.25 2.27 -6.86
CA ILE A 246 -1.06 2.14 -8.30
C ILE A 246 0.34 2.58 -8.73
N PHE A 247 0.81 3.75 -8.30
CA PHE A 247 2.02 4.34 -8.86
C PHE A 247 3.30 3.86 -8.18
N MET A 248 3.22 3.47 -6.89
CA MET A 248 4.37 3.07 -6.08
C MET A 248 4.40 1.57 -5.81
N GLU A 249 3.29 0.97 -5.34
CA GLU A 249 3.29 -0.45 -4.97
C GLU A 249 3.30 -1.37 -6.18
N PHE A 250 2.45 -1.11 -7.17
CA PHE A 250 2.37 -1.92 -8.39
C PHE A 250 3.70 -2.12 -9.12
N PRO A 251 4.51 -1.08 -9.45
CA PRO A 251 5.81 -1.29 -10.09
C PRO A 251 6.80 -2.05 -9.21
N TYR A 252 6.75 -1.84 -7.89
CA TYR A 252 7.63 -2.52 -6.94
C TYR A 252 7.39 -4.03 -6.94
N TYR A 253 6.13 -4.45 -6.91
CA TYR A 253 5.77 -5.87 -7.03
C TYR A 253 5.95 -6.42 -8.44
N LEU A 254 5.78 -5.61 -9.49
CA LEU A 254 6.07 -6.03 -10.87
C LEU A 254 7.56 -6.37 -11.02
N TYR A 255 8.44 -5.56 -10.44
CA TYR A 255 9.87 -5.83 -10.43
C TYR A 255 10.22 -7.07 -9.60
N ALA A 256 9.58 -7.26 -8.44
CA ALA A 256 9.70 -8.49 -7.65
C ALA A 256 9.28 -9.75 -8.44
N TYR A 257 8.22 -9.64 -9.24
CA TYR A 257 7.76 -10.70 -10.13
C TYR A 257 8.83 -11.07 -11.16
N TYR A 258 9.51 -10.09 -11.75
CA TYR A 258 10.59 -10.36 -12.71
C TYR A 258 11.82 -10.98 -12.04
N LYS A 259 12.18 -10.57 -10.83
CA LYS A 259 13.22 -11.24 -10.03
C LYS A 259 12.88 -12.70 -9.71
N LEU A 260 11.61 -13.00 -9.50
CA LEU A 260 11.16 -14.39 -9.32
C LEU A 260 11.17 -15.18 -10.64
N LYS A 261 10.90 -14.51 -11.78
CA LYS A 261 10.83 -15.11 -13.11
C LYS A 261 12.21 -15.42 -13.71
N TYR A 262 13.19 -14.52 -13.51
CA TYR A 262 14.55 -14.59 -14.05
C TYR A 262 15.62 -14.54 -12.93
N PRO A 263 15.61 -15.49 -11.97
CA PRO A 263 16.38 -15.36 -10.75
C PRO A 263 17.90 -15.45 -10.97
N GLU A 264 18.37 -16.23 -11.93
CA GLU A 264 19.81 -16.37 -12.21
C GLU A 264 20.35 -15.18 -13.00
N GLU A 265 19.57 -14.69 -13.96
CA GLU A 265 19.93 -13.55 -14.79
C GLU A 265 20.03 -12.28 -13.94
N TYR A 266 19.05 -12.03 -13.05
CA TYR A 266 19.12 -10.93 -12.09
C TYR A 266 20.28 -11.09 -11.10
N ARG A 267 20.54 -12.31 -10.60
CA ARG A 267 21.68 -12.55 -9.72
C ARG A 267 23.00 -12.18 -10.38
N ASN A 268 23.22 -12.65 -11.61
CA ASN A 268 24.43 -12.40 -12.39
C ASN A 268 24.57 -10.91 -12.72
N TRP A 269 23.48 -10.27 -13.12
CA TRP A 269 23.46 -8.84 -13.43
C TRP A 269 23.70 -7.96 -12.20
N GLU A 270 23.18 -8.33 -11.02
CA GLU A 270 23.48 -7.66 -9.75
C GLU A 270 24.88 -7.99 -9.19
N GLY A 271 25.62 -8.90 -9.82
CA GLY A 271 26.95 -9.33 -9.39
C GLY A 271 26.97 -10.05 -8.04
N LYS A 272 25.88 -10.75 -7.69
CA LYS A 272 25.74 -11.44 -6.39
C LYS A 272 26.14 -12.91 -6.50
N SER A 273 26.86 -13.38 -5.49
CA SER A 273 27.13 -14.82 -5.33
C SER A 273 25.83 -15.61 -5.10
N LEU A 274 25.87 -16.93 -5.33
CA LEU A 274 24.75 -17.82 -5.01
C LEU A 274 24.34 -17.69 -3.53
N GLU A 275 25.33 -17.55 -2.64
CA GLU A 275 25.09 -17.43 -1.21
C GLU A 275 24.38 -16.12 -0.86
N GLU A 276 24.79 -14.99 -1.45
CA GLU A 276 24.15 -13.70 -1.21
C GLU A 276 22.72 -13.65 -1.75
N TRP A 277 22.46 -14.31 -2.88
CA TRP A 277 21.15 -14.32 -3.54
C TRP A 277 20.15 -15.25 -2.86
N TYR A 278 20.54 -16.50 -2.65
CA TYR A 278 19.65 -17.55 -2.14
C TYR A 278 19.77 -17.75 -0.63
N GLY A 279 20.94 -17.48 -0.05
CA GLY A 279 21.24 -17.70 1.36
C GLY A 279 21.73 -19.12 1.66
N LYS A 280 22.67 -19.25 2.61
CA LYS A 280 23.28 -20.54 3.05
C LYS A 280 22.29 -21.67 3.28
N LYS A 281 21.14 -21.39 3.92
CA LYS A 281 20.14 -22.42 4.27
C LYS A 281 19.43 -22.98 3.03
N TYR A 282 19.25 -22.17 2.00
CA TYR A 282 18.63 -22.59 0.74
C TYR A 282 19.60 -23.45 -0.07
N LEU A 283 20.85 -23.01 -0.23
CA LEU A 283 21.89 -23.75 -0.94
C LEU A 283 22.18 -25.13 -0.32
N LYS A 284 22.12 -25.23 1.03
CA LYS A 284 22.24 -26.53 1.70
C LYS A 284 21.19 -27.56 1.28
N LYS A 285 20.01 -27.10 0.85
CA LYS A 285 18.91 -27.95 0.37
C LYS A 285 18.90 -28.14 -1.14
N HIS A 286 19.54 -27.23 -1.87
CA HIS A 286 19.56 -27.14 -3.32
C HIS A 286 21.01 -27.15 -3.81
N LYS A 287 21.69 -28.30 -3.65
CA LYS A 287 23.11 -28.43 -3.99
C LYS A 287 23.35 -28.41 -5.49
N GLU A 288 22.34 -28.77 -6.28
CA GLU A 288 22.35 -28.70 -7.75
C GLU A 288 22.68 -27.30 -8.29
N LEU A 289 22.37 -26.25 -7.53
CA LEU A 289 22.71 -24.87 -7.93
C LEU A 289 24.21 -24.58 -7.83
N LEU A 290 24.96 -25.32 -7.01
CA LEU A 290 26.40 -25.15 -6.84
C LEU A 290 27.20 -25.80 -7.98
N GLU A 291 26.57 -26.65 -8.79
CA GLU A 291 27.21 -27.28 -9.95
C GLU A 291 27.24 -26.34 -11.18
N HIS A 292 26.52 -25.22 -11.11
CA HIS A 292 26.38 -24.23 -12.17
C HIS A 292 27.04 -22.88 -11.83
N GLU A 293 27.89 -22.83 -10.80
CA GLU A 293 28.76 -21.69 -10.46
C GLU A 293 30.13 -21.84 -11.14
#